data_AF-A0A935ZL16-F1
#
_entry.id   AF-A0A935ZL16-F1
#
_cell.length_a   1.000
_cell.length_b   1.000
_cell.length_c   1.000
_cell.angle_alpha   90.00
_cell.angle_beta   90.00
_cell.angle_gamma   90.00
#
_symmetry.space_group_name_H-M   'P 1'
#
loop_
_entity.id
_entity.type
_entity.pdbx_description
1 polymer ?
#
loop_
_entity_poly.entity_id
_entity_poly.type
_entity_poly.pdbx_seq_one_letter_code
_entity_poly.pdbx_strand_id
1 'polypeptide(L)'
;MIPLLSLLAASSAACTTSGDDDTGADSSTGGASTTASTTDSTTMSTTASTTASTTATDGTTTDASDTDASTSNGTDPTTGADGSSGTDTTGGGGEVEVRNTPETCNMGEVVSPILPDEASHMAATTLTPASYPFEVTSLVYDLIGTAGAGACDSTMAHRVEVYVIEGSEPPADPADAVANEMFAIEADEAATEERTVVIDLDTPITLTEGQALVIAVEMAGNDDLSASICVRACRDTGGVADLDWWSNAAEVPYAWADMVGDFGFISNFNHRMMGHTP
;
A
#
# COMPACT_ATOMS: atom_id res chain seq x y z
N MET A 1 -31.85 -44.48 -10.48
CA MET A 1 -31.86 -45.61 -9.53
C MET A 1 -30.42 -45.85 -9.08
N ILE A 2 -30.23 -45.71 -7.77
CA ILE A 2 -29.09 -45.94 -6.85
C ILE A 2 -28.51 -47.37 -7.00
N PRO A 3 -27.28 -47.74 -6.57
CA PRO A 3 -26.00 -47.00 -6.43
C PRO A 3 -24.76 -47.84 -6.85
N LEU A 4 -23.54 -47.29 -6.72
CA LEU A 4 -22.38 -48.10 -6.35
C LEU A 4 -21.68 -47.45 -5.14
N LEU A 5 -21.63 -48.20 -4.04
CA LEU A 5 -21.10 -47.85 -2.73
C LEU A 5 -20.12 -48.97 -2.33
N SER A 6 -18.86 -48.63 -2.03
CA SER A 6 -17.84 -49.47 -1.37
C SER A 6 -16.87 -48.48 -0.71
N LEU A 7 -16.77 -48.26 0.61
CA LEU A 7 -16.66 -49.06 1.85
C LEU A 7 -15.24 -49.64 2.14
N LEU A 8 -14.64 -49.11 3.23
CA LEU A 8 -13.53 -49.58 4.10
C LEU A 8 -12.08 -49.53 3.53
N ALA A 9 -11.03 -49.23 4.32
CA ALA A 9 -10.82 -49.56 5.73
C ALA A 9 -9.88 -48.59 6.47
N ALA A 10 -10.17 -48.39 7.76
CA ALA A 10 -9.20 -47.96 8.77
C ALA A 10 -8.39 -49.18 9.25
N SER A 11 -7.12 -48.98 9.60
CA SER A 11 -6.34 -49.93 10.39
C SER A 11 -5.32 -49.19 11.25
N SER A 12 -5.54 -49.29 12.56
CA SER A 12 -4.65 -49.00 13.67
C SER A 12 -3.50 -50.02 13.75
N ALA A 13 -2.30 -49.58 14.15
CA ALA A 13 -1.35 -50.42 14.85
C ALA A 13 -0.39 -49.58 15.71
N ALA A 14 -0.58 -49.67 17.03
CA ALA A 14 0.42 -49.32 18.02
C ALA A 14 1.40 -50.51 18.17
N CYS A 15 2.68 -50.22 18.44
CA CYS A 15 3.60 -51.18 19.03
C CYS A 15 4.50 -50.46 20.06
N THR A 16 4.43 -50.99 21.27
CA THR A 16 5.22 -50.69 22.47
C THR A 16 6.36 -51.71 22.64
N THR A 17 7.53 -51.27 23.10
CA THR A 17 8.50 -51.98 23.99
C THR A 17 9.61 -50.98 24.34
N SER A 18 9.89 -50.51 25.58
CA SER A 18 10.25 -51.14 26.88
C SER A 18 11.75 -51.42 27.09
N GLY A 19 12.30 -50.88 28.19
CA GLY A 19 13.55 -51.25 28.88
C GLY A 19 14.68 -50.20 28.78
N ASP A 20 15.46 -49.85 29.81
CA ASP A 20 15.49 -50.17 31.25
C ASP A 20 16.46 -49.16 31.93
N ASP A 21 16.38 -49.14 33.26
CA ASP A 21 17.06 -48.34 34.29
C ASP A 21 18.54 -47.96 34.12
N ASP A 22 18.92 -46.80 34.68
CA ASP A 22 20.08 -46.81 35.59
C ASP A 22 20.03 -45.71 36.67
N THR A 23 20.40 -46.13 37.88
CA THR A 23 20.24 -45.46 39.16
C THR A 23 21.38 -44.48 39.49
N GLY A 24 21.07 -43.39 40.19
CA GLY A 24 22.08 -42.50 40.78
C GLY A 24 21.49 -41.53 41.79
N ALA A 25 21.32 -41.99 43.03
CA ALA A 25 21.01 -41.14 44.18
C ALA A 25 22.27 -40.42 44.67
N ASP A 26 22.18 -39.13 44.97
CA ASP A 26 22.85 -38.61 46.16
C ASP A 26 22.04 -37.49 46.82
N SER A 27 22.00 -37.59 48.13
CA SER A 27 21.21 -36.82 49.06
C SER A 27 22.09 -35.75 49.71
N SER A 28 21.63 -34.50 49.76
CA SER A 28 21.96 -33.68 50.92
C SER A 28 20.86 -32.67 51.26
N THR A 29 20.63 -32.67 52.55
CA THR A 29 19.57 -32.06 53.34
C THR A 29 19.88 -30.60 53.63
N GLY A 30 18.83 -29.78 53.76
CA GLY A 30 18.82 -28.74 54.81
C GLY A 30 18.46 -27.33 54.35
N GLY A 31 17.45 -26.76 55.01
CA GLY A 31 17.35 -25.32 55.21
C GLY A 31 16.04 -24.67 54.77
N ALA A 32 14.96 -24.93 55.50
CA ALA A 32 13.83 -24.01 55.53
C ALA A 32 14.23 -22.75 56.31
N SER A 33 14.01 -21.57 55.74
CA SER A 33 13.86 -20.33 56.52
C SER A 33 12.87 -19.41 55.82
N THR A 34 11.75 -19.21 56.51
CA THR A 34 10.71 -18.22 56.28
C THR A 34 11.24 -16.80 56.43
N THR A 35 10.92 -15.88 55.52
CA THR A 35 10.66 -14.48 55.84
C THR A 35 9.77 -13.86 54.77
N ALA A 36 8.59 -13.42 55.17
CA ALA A 36 7.73 -12.53 54.41
C ALA A 36 8.27 -11.09 54.52
N SER A 37 8.18 -10.31 53.44
CA SER A 37 8.08 -8.85 53.52
C SER A 37 7.49 -8.28 52.24
N THR A 38 6.30 -7.71 52.40
CA THR A 38 5.69 -6.65 51.59
C THR A 38 6.62 -5.43 51.48
N THR A 39 6.59 -4.70 50.36
CA THR A 39 6.36 -3.24 50.25
C THR A 39 6.63 -2.74 48.82
N ASP A 40 5.58 -2.11 48.26
CA ASP A 40 5.46 -0.98 47.34
C ASP A 40 6.61 -0.46 46.43
N SER A 41 6.17 -0.25 45.18
CA SER A 41 6.20 1.01 44.40
C SER A 41 7.53 1.61 43.96
N THR A 42 7.71 1.72 42.63
CA THR A 42 8.21 2.97 42.04
C THR A 42 7.83 3.09 40.56
N THR A 43 7.00 4.09 40.33
CA THR A 43 6.67 4.81 39.09
C THR A 43 7.91 5.13 38.25
N MET A 44 7.90 4.81 36.96
CA MET A 44 8.81 5.42 35.98
C MET A 44 8.04 6.49 35.21
N SER A 45 8.28 7.73 35.65
CA SER A 45 7.95 8.97 34.96
C SER A 45 9.19 9.42 34.20
N THR A 46 9.11 9.57 32.88
CA THR A 46 10.14 10.27 32.10
C THR A 46 9.52 11.46 31.39
N THR A 47 9.91 12.62 31.91
CA THR A 47 9.55 13.97 31.49
C THR A 47 10.21 14.36 30.16
N ALA A 48 9.45 15.13 29.39
CA ALA A 48 9.84 15.82 28.16
C ALA A 48 11.08 16.71 28.30
N SER A 49 11.81 16.90 27.18
CA SER A 49 12.79 17.96 27.02
C SER A 49 12.50 18.74 25.74
N THR A 50 11.76 19.84 25.90
CA THR A 50 11.63 20.93 24.93
C THR A 50 12.80 21.90 25.09
N THR A 51 13.57 22.12 24.02
CA THR A 51 14.57 23.20 23.96
C THR A 51 14.09 24.27 22.99
N ALA A 52 13.50 25.34 23.54
CA ALA A 52 13.27 26.60 22.85
C ALA A 52 14.49 27.52 23.05
N SER A 53 15.00 28.10 21.97
CA SER A 53 16.04 29.13 22.02
C SER A 53 15.43 30.45 21.54
N THR A 54 15.31 31.40 22.46
CA THR A 54 14.95 32.80 22.19
C THR A 54 16.18 33.67 22.41
N THR A 55 16.59 34.42 21.40
CA THR A 55 17.47 35.58 21.57
C THR A 55 16.80 36.79 20.95
N ALA A 56 16.45 37.75 21.82
CA ALA A 56 16.06 39.10 21.45
C ALA A 56 17.20 40.04 21.87
N THR A 57 17.60 40.95 20.97
CA THR A 57 18.25 42.21 21.35
C THR A 57 17.79 43.32 20.41
N ASP A 58 17.05 44.25 21.00
CA ASP A 58 16.97 45.72 20.80
C ASP A 58 18.21 46.33 20.11
N GLY A 59 18.22 47.39 19.31
CA GLY A 59 17.29 48.47 19.00
C GLY A 59 18.10 49.63 18.39
N THR A 60 17.42 50.69 17.94
CA THR A 60 17.93 52.06 17.64
C THR A 60 18.03 52.49 16.15
N THR A 61 17.01 53.27 15.75
CA THR A 61 16.95 54.55 14.97
C THR A 61 18.12 54.92 14.04
N THR A 62 17.96 55.56 12.87
CA THR A 62 17.40 56.91 12.63
C THR A 62 17.47 57.22 11.12
N ASP A 63 16.46 57.95 10.64
CA ASP A 63 16.41 59.00 9.60
C ASP A 63 16.89 58.86 8.14
N ALA A 64 15.93 59.24 7.28
CA ALA A 64 15.95 60.28 6.24
C ALA A 64 16.53 60.04 4.83
N SER A 65 15.71 60.55 3.88
CA SER A 65 16.06 61.07 2.54
C SER A 65 16.56 60.04 1.51
N ASP A 66 16.24 60.10 0.22
CA ASP A 66 15.77 61.19 -0.60
C ASP A 66 15.08 60.63 -1.86
N THR A 67 14.32 61.53 -2.47
CA THR A 67 13.70 61.39 -3.79
C THR A 67 14.76 61.29 -4.87
N ASP A 68 14.58 60.42 -5.89
CA ASP A 68 14.94 60.81 -7.26
C ASP A 68 14.24 59.94 -8.31
N ALA A 69 13.69 60.64 -9.30
CA ALA A 69 13.14 60.11 -10.53
C ALA A 69 14.22 60.11 -11.62
N SER A 70 14.26 59.09 -12.49
CA SER A 70 14.63 59.22 -13.90
C SER A 70 14.35 57.94 -14.71
N THR A 71 13.32 58.04 -15.55
CA THR A 71 13.32 57.81 -17.01
C THR A 71 14.16 56.69 -17.66
N SER A 72 13.42 55.85 -18.42
CA SER A 72 13.67 55.33 -19.79
C SER A 72 15.02 54.66 -20.14
N ASN A 73 15.00 53.46 -20.73
CA ASN A 73 14.89 53.21 -22.20
C ASN A 73 15.33 51.77 -22.57
N GLY A 74 14.63 51.15 -23.54
CA GLY A 74 15.12 50.06 -24.43
C GLY A 74 15.29 48.67 -23.77
N THR A 75 15.10 47.52 -24.42
CA THR A 75 14.88 47.18 -25.84
C THR A 75 14.45 45.70 -25.89
N ASP A 76 13.67 45.37 -26.92
CA ASP A 76 13.29 44.06 -27.47
C ASP A 76 14.25 42.86 -27.22
N PRO A 77 13.70 41.63 -27.09
CA PRO A 77 14.18 40.58 -27.99
C PRO A 77 13.06 39.71 -28.60
N THR A 78 12.96 39.82 -29.92
CA THR A 78 12.98 38.74 -30.92
C THR A 78 12.10 37.51 -30.68
N THR A 79 11.02 37.49 -31.46
CA THR A 79 10.33 36.30 -31.98
C THR A 79 11.29 35.31 -32.63
N GLY A 80 11.38 34.10 -32.07
CA GLY A 80 11.91 32.91 -32.72
C GLY A 80 10.85 31.81 -32.69
N ALA A 81 10.14 31.67 -33.80
CA ALA A 81 9.29 30.52 -34.09
C ALA A 81 10.14 29.44 -34.75
N ASP A 82 10.02 28.21 -34.24
CA ASP A 82 10.16 26.90 -34.90
C ASP A 82 9.64 25.91 -33.84
N GLY A 83 8.60 25.08 -34.00
CA GLY A 83 7.95 24.59 -35.20
C GLY A 83 7.99 23.06 -35.21
N SER A 84 7.19 22.40 -34.35
CA SER A 84 6.72 21.01 -34.50
C SER A 84 5.66 20.75 -33.41
N SER A 85 4.36 21.00 -33.57
CA SER A 85 3.34 20.42 -34.47
C SER A 85 3.04 18.93 -34.24
N GLY A 86 1.88 18.68 -33.63
CA GLY A 86 1.09 17.44 -33.73
C GLY A 86 0.90 16.71 -32.39
N THR A 87 -0.27 16.64 -31.75
CA THR A 87 -1.64 16.96 -32.19
C THR A 87 -2.50 17.31 -30.98
N ASP A 88 -2.98 18.56 -30.92
CA ASP A 88 -4.30 18.85 -30.35
C ASP A 88 -5.33 18.04 -31.12
N THR A 89 -5.98 17.09 -30.45
CA THR A 89 -7.09 16.35 -31.03
C THR A 89 -8.39 17.04 -30.62
N THR A 90 -8.89 17.82 -31.56
CA THR A 90 -10.29 18.16 -31.80
C THR A 90 -11.30 17.17 -31.19
N GLY A 91 -12.12 17.65 -30.24
CA GLY A 91 -13.53 17.27 -30.03
C GLY A 91 -13.88 15.78 -30.03
N GLY A 92 -13.70 15.13 -28.89
CA GLY A 92 -14.25 13.83 -28.49
C GLY A 92 -13.58 13.45 -27.19
N GLY A 93 -14.34 13.14 -26.13
CA GLY A 93 -13.80 12.76 -24.82
C GLY A 93 -12.88 11.55 -24.95
N GLY A 94 -11.57 11.80 -25.14
CA GLY A 94 -10.57 10.76 -25.27
C GLY A 94 -10.37 10.07 -23.94
N GLU A 95 -10.00 8.80 -23.99
CA GLU A 95 -9.61 8.07 -22.79
C GLU A 95 -8.37 8.71 -22.16
N VAL A 96 -8.46 8.99 -20.87
CA VAL A 96 -7.48 9.62 -20.00
C VAL A 96 -7.03 8.59 -18.98
N GLU A 97 -5.71 8.44 -18.84
CA GLU A 97 -5.11 7.68 -17.77
C GLU A 97 -4.97 8.58 -16.53
N VAL A 98 -5.47 8.11 -15.39
CA VAL A 98 -5.24 8.73 -14.09
C VAL A 98 -4.30 7.84 -13.29
N ARG A 99 -3.23 8.45 -12.80
CA ARG A 99 -2.19 7.81 -11.97
C ARG A 99 -2.09 8.52 -10.63
N ASN A 100 -1.69 7.78 -9.61
CA ASN A 100 -1.29 8.32 -8.31
C ASN A 100 0.19 8.82 -8.32
N THR A 101 0.96 8.50 -9.37
CA THR A 101 2.36 8.91 -9.60
C THR A 101 2.51 9.84 -10.83
N PRO A 102 3.52 10.73 -10.93
CA PRO A 102 3.90 11.38 -12.20
C PRO A 102 4.16 10.38 -13.35
N GLU A 103 4.09 10.88 -14.59
CA GLU A 103 3.85 10.10 -15.84
C GLU A 103 4.71 8.84 -16.06
N THR A 104 5.92 8.72 -15.48
CA THR A 104 6.76 7.53 -15.68
C THR A 104 7.46 7.05 -14.41
N CYS A 105 7.28 5.76 -14.13
CA CYS A 105 7.97 5.01 -13.09
C CYS A 105 9.33 4.53 -13.62
N ASN A 106 10.39 5.32 -13.44
CA ASN A 106 11.73 5.02 -13.97
C ASN A 106 12.57 4.22 -12.97
N MET A 107 12.39 4.47 -11.67
CA MET A 107 12.94 3.70 -10.56
C MET A 107 11.83 2.93 -9.85
N GLY A 108 11.63 1.69 -10.30
CA GLY A 108 10.72 0.76 -9.66
C GLY A 108 11.32 0.18 -8.36
N GLU A 109 10.49 0.10 -7.34
CA GLU A 109 10.69 -0.72 -6.14
C GLU A 109 9.59 -1.79 -6.08
N VAL A 110 9.78 -2.79 -5.23
CA VAL A 110 8.85 -3.90 -5.06
C VAL A 110 8.33 -3.86 -3.63
N VAL A 111 7.01 -3.92 -3.47
CA VAL A 111 6.37 -4.03 -2.16
C VAL A 111 5.79 -5.42 -2.03
N SER A 112 6.18 -6.11 -0.97
CA SER A 112 5.85 -7.49 -0.65
C SER A 112 5.32 -7.60 0.77
N PRO A 113 4.37 -8.50 1.05
CA PRO A 113 3.97 -8.80 2.43
C PRO A 113 5.12 -9.49 3.18
N ILE A 114 5.12 -9.36 4.50
CA ILE A 114 5.95 -10.18 5.40
C ILE A 114 5.27 -11.54 5.58
N LEU A 115 5.78 -12.57 4.91
CA LEU A 115 5.26 -13.93 5.06
C LEU A 115 5.77 -14.60 6.35
N PRO A 116 4.93 -15.40 7.05
CA PRO A 116 3.53 -15.72 6.71
C PRO A 116 2.51 -14.70 7.24
N ASP A 117 2.93 -13.74 8.06
CA ASP A 117 2.05 -12.94 8.92
C ASP A 117 1.13 -11.97 8.16
N GLU A 118 1.58 -11.46 7.01
CA GLU A 118 0.83 -10.52 6.17
C GLU A 118 0.29 -11.15 4.88
N ALA A 119 0.29 -12.49 4.80
CA ALA A 119 -0.28 -13.18 3.65
C ALA A 119 -1.75 -12.78 3.46
N SER A 120 -2.09 -12.43 2.23
CA SER A 120 -3.44 -11.98 1.83
C SER A 120 -3.88 -10.63 2.41
N HIS A 121 -2.98 -9.84 3.02
CA HIS A 121 -3.23 -8.42 3.24
C HIS A 121 -3.49 -7.71 1.90
N MET A 122 -4.22 -6.60 1.93
CA MET A 122 -4.46 -5.73 0.78
C MET A 122 -3.46 -4.57 0.73
N ALA A 123 -2.94 -4.29 -0.48
CA ALA A 123 -2.22 -3.08 -0.85
C ALA A 123 -3.13 -2.21 -1.72
N ALA A 124 -3.47 -1.02 -1.25
CA ALA A 124 -4.46 -0.16 -1.92
C ALA A 124 -3.91 1.19 -2.34
N THR A 125 -4.47 1.76 -3.41
CA THR A 125 -4.18 3.11 -3.89
C THR A 125 -5.46 3.87 -4.12
N THR A 126 -5.49 5.14 -3.68
CA THR A 126 -6.56 6.09 -3.98
C THR A 126 -6.22 6.92 -5.23
N LEU A 127 -7.12 6.90 -6.20
CA LEU A 127 -7.01 7.57 -7.50
C LEU A 127 -8.10 8.64 -7.64
N THR A 128 -7.68 9.89 -7.83
CA THR A 128 -8.56 11.06 -7.93
C THR A 128 -8.41 11.68 -9.32
N PRO A 129 -9.48 11.72 -10.15
CA PRO A 129 -9.40 12.35 -11.46
C PRO A 129 -9.30 13.88 -11.34
N ALA A 130 -8.69 14.51 -12.34
CA ALA A 130 -8.52 15.97 -12.37
C ALA A 130 -9.82 16.73 -12.68
N SER A 131 -10.87 16.06 -13.14
CA SER A 131 -12.15 16.66 -13.54
C SER A 131 -13.29 15.68 -13.33
N TYR A 132 -14.49 16.20 -13.07
CA TYR A 132 -15.70 15.45 -12.78
C TYR A 132 -16.88 15.91 -13.66
N PRO A 133 -17.87 15.05 -13.93
CA PRO A 133 -17.86 13.61 -13.64
C PRO A 133 -16.78 12.89 -14.46
N PHE A 134 -16.27 11.78 -13.94
CA PHE A 134 -15.28 10.96 -14.61
C PHE A 134 -15.80 9.52 -14.70
N GLU A 135 -15.89 8.97 -15.91
CA GLU A 135 -16.31 7.60 -16.14
C GLU A 135 -15.09 6.70 -16.31
N VAL A 136 -14.82 5.88 -15.30
CA VAL A 136 -13.75 4.88 -15.29
C VAL A 136 -14.18 3.67 -16.12
N THR A 137 -13.33 3.25 -17.05
CA THR A 137 -13.57 2.16 -18.00
C THR A 137 -12.66 0.96 -17.77
N SER A 138 -11.46 1.17 -17.24
CA SER A 138 -10.56 0.07 -16.88
C SER A 138 -9.60 0.44 -15.74
N LEU A 139 -9.07 -0.59 -15.09
CA LEU A 139 -8.14 -0.50 -13.98
C LEU A 139 -6.85 -1.21 -14.36
N VAL A 140 -5.72 -0.65 -13.93
CA VAL A 140 -4.41 -1.21 -14.26
C VAL A 140 -3.48 -1.16 -13.05
N TYR A 141 -2.78 -2.25 -12.81
CA TYR A 141 -1.68 -2.33 -11.84
C TYR A 141 -0.61 -3.31 -12.34
N ASP A 142 0.59 -3.20 -11.79
CA ASP A 142 1.73 -4.03 -12.17
C ASP A 142 2.21 -4.87 -11.00
N LEU A 143 2.39 -6.16 -11.26
CA LEU A 143 2.97 -7.13 -10.35
C LEU A 143 4.38 -7.49 -10.79
N ILE A 144 5.25 -7.74 -9.83
CA ILE A 144 6.66 -8.07 -10.09
C ILE A 144 6.94 -9.52 -9.71
N GLY A 145 7.69 -10.22 -10.56
CA GLY A 145 8.23 -11.54 -10.32
C GLY A 145 9.71 -11.47 -9.96
N THR A 146 10.14 -12.21 -8.94
CA THR A 146 11.55 -12.35 -8.55
C THR A 146 11.90 -13.81 -8.30
N ALA A 147 13.19 -14.17 -8.42
CA ALA A 147 13.65 -15.52 -8.12
C ALA A 147 14.13 -15.62 -6.65
N GLY A 148 13.65 -16.60 -5.88
CA GLY A 148 14.10 -16.85 -4.50
C GLY A 148 13.03 -17.45 -3.58
N ALA A 149 13.35 -17.60 -2.30
CA ALA A 149 12.36 -17.84 -1.24
C ALA A 149 12.02 -16.49 -0.58
N GLY A 150 10.75 -16.28 -0.20
CA GLY A 150 10.20 -14.94 0.03
C GLY A 150 10.10 -14.14 -1.28
N ALA A 151 10.00 -14.85 -2.41
CA ALA A 151 9.99 -14.25 -3.73
C ALA A 151 8.63 -13.68 -4.07
N CYS A 152 8.69 -12.71 -4.97
CA CYS A 152 7.50 -12.19 -5.62
C CYS A 152 7.14 -13.10 -6.78
N ASP A 153 5.90 -13.55 -6.82
CA ASP A 153 5.37 -14.39 -7.88
C ASP A 153 4.22 -13.68 -8.56
N SER A 154 4.50 -13.08 -9.72
CA SER A 154 3.51 -12.34 -10.51
C SER A 154 2.54 -13.26 -11.28
N THR A 155 2.73 -14.58 -11.25
CA THR A 155 1.86 -15.53 -11.96
C THR A 155 0.60 -15.88 -11.19
N MET A 156 0.58 -15.66 -9.87
CA MET A 156 -0.46 -16.17 -9.00
C MET A 156 -1.84 -15.54 -9.25
N ALA A 157 -2.88 -16.35 -9.03
CA ALA A 157 -4.24 -15.87 -8.90
C ALA A 157 -4.40 -15.08 -7.60
N HIS A 158 -5.26 -14.06 -7.60
CA HIS A 158 -5.50 -13.21 -6.44
C HIS A 158 -6.81 -12.42 -6.59
N ARG A 159 -7.23 -11.78 -5.51
CA ARG A 159 -8.39 -10.90 -5.45
C ARG A 159 -7.99 -9.43 -5.66
N VAL A 160 -8.85 -8.67 -6.32
CA VAL A 160 -8.82 -7.21 -6.34
C VAL A 160 -10.15 -6.69 -5.85
N GLU A 161 -10.12 -5.74 -4.93
CA GLU A 161 -11.28 -5.01 -4.45
C GLU A 161 -11.21 -3.57 -4.92
N VAL A 162 -12.33 -3.04 -5.38
CA VAL A 162 -12.44 -1.70 -5.96
C VAL A 162 -13.52 -0.95 -5.22
N TYR A 163 -13.22 0.27 -4.76
CA TYR A 163 -14.16 1.09 -4.00
C TYR A 163 -14.33 2.46 -4.62
N VAL A 164 -15.54 3.01 -4.53
CA VAL A 164 -15.78 4.45 -4.67
C VAL A 164 -15.96 5.01 -3.28
N ILE A 165 -15.15 6.01 -2.92
CA ILE A 165 -15.13 6.60 -1.57
C ILE A 165 -15.29 8.11 -1.64
N GLU A 166 -15.66 8.71 -0.52
CA GLU A 166 -15.55 10.15 -0.27
C GLU A 166 -14.30 10.39 0.61
N GLY A 167 -13.34 11.18 0.14
CA GLY A 167 -12.05 11.38 0.83
C GLY A 167 -10.93 10.49 0.29
N SER A 168 -9.92 10.22 1.11
CA SER A 168 -8.69 9.53 0.71
C SER A 168 -8.52 8.13 1.32
N GLU A 169 -8.91 7.93 2.58
CA GLU A 169 -8.76 6.66 3.30
C GLU A 169 -9.84 5.65 2.87
N PRO A 170 -9.46 4.42 2.49
CA PRO A 170 -10.43 3.36 2.23
C PRO A 170 -11.20 2.99 3.51
N PRO A 171 -12.48 2.59 3.42
CA PRO A 171 -13.23 2.19 4.60
C PRO A 171 -12.72 0.86 5.16
N ALA A 172 -12.83 0.68 6.49
CA ALA A 172 -12.49 -0.58 7.15
C ALA A 172 -13.37 -1.76 6.67
N ASP A 173 -14.63 -1.50 6.36
CA ASP A 173 -15.54 -2.44 5.71
C ASP A 173 -15.92 -1.90 4.31
N PRO A 174 -15.63 -2.63 3.22
CA PRO A 174 -16.04 -2.26 1.86
C PRO A 174 -17.52 -1.94 1.73
N ALA A 175 -18.39 -2.53 2.57
CA ALA A 175 -19.83 -2.25 2.56
C ALA A 175 -20.17 -0.79 2.93
N ASP A 176 -19.25 -0.06 3.57
CA ASP A 176 -19.40 1.36 3.90
C ASP A 176 -18.95 2.31 2.77
N ALA A 177 -18.37 1.78 1.68
CA ALA A 177 -18.04 2.56 0.49
C ALA A 177 -19.31 3.02 -0.25
N VAL A 178 -19.19 4.07 -1.08
CA VAL A 178 -20.29 4.53 -1.96
C VAL A 178 -20.68 3.43 -2.94
N ALA A 179 -19.68 2.74 -3.47
CA ALA A 179 -19.82 1.53 -4.27
C ALA A 179 -18.61 0.64 -4.02
N ASN A 180 -18.79 -0.68 -4.14
CA ASN A 180 -17.71 -1.64 -4.12
C ASN A 180 -17.92 -2.71 -5.18
N GLU A 181 -16.82 -3.24 -5.71
CA GLU A 181 -16.79 -4.39 -6.61
C GLU A 181 -15.57 -5.24 -6.29
N MET A 182 -15.68 -6.55 -6.53
CA MET A 182 -14.60 -7.51 -6.30
C MET A 182 -14.36 -8.30 -7.58
N PHE A 183 -13.09 -8.42 -7.95
CA PHE A 183 -12.61 -9.13 -9.11
C PHE A 183 -11.72 -10.29 -8.67
N ALA A 184 -12.01 -11.48 -9.19
CA ALA A 184 -11.10 -12.62 -9.11
C ALA A 184 -10.17 -12.60 -10.33
N ILE A 185 -8.87 -12.49 -10.09
CA ILE A 185 -7.85 -12.46 -11.13
C ILE A 185 -7.25 -13.86 -11.23
N GLU A 186 -7.42 -14.46 -12.40
CA GLU A 186 -6.91 -15.80 -12.69
C GLU A 186 -5.37 -15.81 -12.71
N ALA A 187 -4.78 -16.99 -12.49
CA ALA A 187 -3.34 -17.17 -12.63
C ALA A 187 -2.90 -16.98 -14.09
N ASP A 188 -1.67 -16.46 -14.26
CA ASP A 188 -0.99 -16.34 -15.55
C ASP A 188 0.44 -16.86 -15.42
N GLU A 189 0.59 -18.16 -15.62
CA GLU A 189 1.86 -18.90 -15.54
C GLU A 189 2.95 -18.39 -16.49
N ALA A 190 2.60 -17.59 -17.51
CA ALA A 190 3.57 -17.04 -18.45
C ALA A 190 4.24 -15.75 -17.93
N ALA A 191 3.64 -15.07 -16.95
CA ALA A 191 4.06 -13.77 -16.47
C ALA A 191 5.03 -13.88 -15.27
N THR A 192 6.18 -14.52 -15.47
CA THR A 192 7.11 -14.88 -14.37
C THR A 192 8.03 -13.74 -13.90
N GLU A 193 8.22 -12.69 -14.70
CA GLU A 193 9.10 -11.55 -14.36
C GLU A 193 8.30 -10.30 -14.01
N GLU A 194 7.21 -10.07 -14.74
CA GLU A 194 6.32 -8.94 -14.53
C GLU A 194 4.95 -9.29 -15.14
N ARG A 195 3.88 -8.81 -14.49
CA ARG A 195 2.51 -8.93 -14.98
C ARG A 195 1.81 -7.59 -14.85
N THR A 196 1.48 -6.97 -15.98
CA THR A 196 0.48 -5.88 -15.98
C THR A 196 -0.89 -6.51 -16.03
N VAL A 197 -1.68 -6.28 -14.99
CA VAL A 197 -3.08 -6.71 -14.96
C VAL A 197 -3.95 -5.54 -15.43
N VAL A 198 -4.83 -5.82 -16.38
CA VAL A 198 -5.84 -4.90 -16.87
C VAL A 198 -7.21 -5.50 -16.56
N ILE A 199 -8.04 -4.75 -15.86
CA ILE A 199 -9.43 -5.12 -15.57
C ILE A 199 -10.33 -4.18 -16.37
N ASP A 200 -10.95 -4.68 -17.41
CA ASP A 200 -11.98 -3.94 -18.17
C ASP A 200 -13.30 -3.98 -17.40
N LEU A 201 -13.92 -2.82 -17.19
CA LEU A 201 -15.19 -2.70 -16.48
C LEU A 201 -16.36 -2.88 -17.45
N ASP A 202 -17.15 -3.94 -17.25
CA ASP A 202 -18.37 -4.18 -18.04
C ASP A 202 -19.38 -3.02 -17.93
N THR A 203 -19.41 -2.37 -16.76
CA THR A 203 -20.17 -1.14 -16.52
C THR A 203 -19.22 -0.07 -16.00
N PRO A 204 -19.06 1.07 -16.71
CA PRO A 204 -18.20 2.14 -16.24
C PRO A 204 -18.59 2.65 -14.85
N ILE A 205 -17.59 2.95 -14.02
CA ILE A 205 -17.80 3.55 -12.69
C ILE A 205 -17.77 5.07 -12.86
N THR A 206 -18.86 5.76 -12.54
CA THR A 206 -18.90 7.22 -12.57
C THR A 206 -18.48 7.79 -11.21
N LEU A 207 -17.39 8.55 -11.19
CA LEU A 207 -16.97 9.36 -10.05
C LEU A 207 -17.60 10.75 -10.15
N THR A 208 -18.24 11.20 -9.08
CA THR A 208 -18.75 12.58 -8.94
C THR A 208 -17.81 13.46 -8.14
N GLU A 209 -18.05 14.76 -8.11
CA GLU A 209 -17.22 15.71 -7.37
C GLU A 209 -17.01 15.26 -5.90
N GLY A 210 -15.75 15.19 -5.49
CA GLY A 210 -15.35 14.75 -4.14
C GLY A 210 -15.15 13.24 -3.98
N GLN A 211 -15.44 12.44 -5.01
CA GLN A 211 -15.24 10.98 -4.98
C GLN A 211 -13.89 10.57 -5.56
N ALA A 212 -13.30 9.52 -4.99
CA ALA A 212 -12.12 8.87 -5.51
C ALA A 212 -12.38 7.38 -5.73
N LEU A 213 -11.57 6.77 -6.59
CA LEU A 213 -11.54 5.32 -6.78
C LEU A 213 -10.39 4.73 -5.97
N VAL A 214 -10.64 3.64 -5.26
CA VAL A 214 -9.58 2.84 -4.62
C VAL A 214 -9.41 1.54 -5.38
N ILE A 215 -8.17 1.17 -5.69
CA ILE A 215 -7.80 -0.16 -6.19
C ILE A 215 -7.01 -0.86 -5.09
N ALA A 216 -7.57 -1.91 -4.50
CA ALA A 216 -6.94 -2.73 -3.46
C ALA A 216 -6.59 -4.12 -4.00
N VAL A 217 -5.31 -4.44 -4.04
CA VAL A 217 -4.77 -5.71 -4.56
C VAL A 217 -4.42 -6.63 -3.39
N GLU A 218 -4.91 -7.86 -3.42
CA GLU A 218 -4.56 -8.89 -2.44
C GLU A 218 -3.12 -9.37 -2.64
N MET A 219 -2.36 -9.35 -1.56
CA MET A 219 -0.98 -9.85 -1.48
C MET A 219 -1.00 -11.36 -1.22
N ALA A 220 -1.63 -12.12 -2.12
CA ALA A 220 -1.88 -13.55 -1.98
C ALA A 220 -0.55 -14.33 -1.85
N GLY A 221 -0.49 -15.27 -0.90
CA GLY A 221 0.65 -16.17 -0.68
C GLY A 221 0.39 -17.56 -1.26
N ASN A 222 1.43 -18.26 -1.70
CA ASN A 222 1.30 -19.65 -2.17
C ASN A 222 1.08 -20.62 -0.99
N ASP A 223 0.74 -21.88 -1.29
CA ASP A 223 0.32 -22.86 -0.26
C ASP A 223 1.34 -23.09 0.87
N ASP A 224 2.64 -22.96 0.58
CA ASP A 224 3.72 -23.11 1.55
C ASP A 224 4.25 -21.77 2.11
N LEU A 225 3.62 -20.66 1.73
CA LEU A 225 3.97 -19.28 2.12
C LEU A 225 5.44 -18.95 1.88
N SER A 226 6.00 -19.49 0.80
CA SER A 226 7.36 -19.22 0.33
C SER A 226 7.42 -18.14 -0.76
N ALA A 227 6.29 -17.79 -1.36
CA ALA A 227 6.16 -16.72 -2.35
C ALA A 227 4.80 -16.03 -2.22
N SER A 228 4.72 -14.80 -2.74
CA SER A 228 3.47 -14.04 -2.77
C SER A 228 3.39 -13.11 -3.97
N ILE A 229 2.19 -12.59 -4.22
CA ILE A 229 2.00 -11.39 -5.02
C ILE A 229 2.82 -10.24 -4.43
N CYS A 230 3.43 -9.45 -5.31
CA CYS A 230 4.09 -8.19 -4.95
C CYS A 230 3.71 -7.12 -5.96
N VAL A 231 3.44 -5.92 -5.48
CA VAL A 231 3.06 -4.78 -6.31
C VAL A 231 4.27 -3.91 -6.64
N ARG A 232 4.29 -3.36 -7.85
CA ARG A 232 5.29 -2.36 -8.25
C ARG A 232 5.00 -1.04 -7.52
N ALA A 233 6.04 -0.46 -6.92
CA ALA A 233 6.03 0.91 -6.43
C ALA A 233 7.05 1.77 -7.20
N CYS A 234 6.86 3.08 -7.20
CA CYS A 234 7.69 4.05 -7.90
C CYS A 234 8.30 4.99 -6.89
N ARG A 235 9.64 4.99 -6.81
CA ARG A 235 10.38 5.82 -5.87
C ARG A 235 10.56 7.26 -6.33
N ASP A 236 10.52 7.48 -7.65
CA ASP A 236 10.77 8.79 -8.27
C ASP A 236 9.79 9.88 -7.83
N THR A 237 8.68 9.48 -7.22
CA THR A 237 7.60 10.37 -6.81
C THR A 237 7.92 11.11 -5.50
N GLY A 238 8.74 10.50 -4.65
CA GLY A 238 8.76 10.82 -3.23
C GLY A 238 7.41 10.49 -2.62
N GLY A 239 7.37 9.49 -1.74
CA GLY A 239 6.12 9.00 -1.13
C GLY A 239 5.15 10.14 -0.78
N VAL A 240 3.96 10.08 -1.34
CA VAL A 240 2.84 10.98 -1.03
C VAL A 240 1.93 10.31 0.00
N ALA A 241 1.71 10.98 1.13
CA ALA A 241 0.76 10.56 2.17
C ALA A 241 -0.69 10.59 1.66
N ASP A 242 -1.57 9.86 2.36
CA ASP A 242 -2.99 9.71 2.07
C ASP A 242 -3.30 9.14 0.67
N LEU A 243 -2.35 8.39 0.09
CA LEU A 243 -2.42 7.90 -1.29
C LEU A 243 -2.42 6.38 -1.37
N ASP A 244 -1.49 5.74 -0.67
CA ASP A 244 -1.31 4.30 -0.67
C ASP A 244 -1.48 3.74 0.73
N TRP A 245 -2.15 2.59 0.83
CA TRP A 245 -2.63 2.04 2.09
C TRP A 245 -2.29 0.55 2.21
N TRP A 246 -1.98 0.13 3.44
CA TRP A 246 -1.83 -1.28 3.80
C TRP A 246 -2.91 -1.68 4.78
N SER A 247 -3.68 -2.71 4.48
CA SER A 247 -4.86 -3.12 5.27
C SER A 247 -4.56 -3.62 6.68
N ASN A 248 -3.33 -4.07 6.97
CA ASN A 248 -2.96 -4.77 8.21
C ASN A 248 -3.89 -5.95 8.59
N ALA A 249 -4.65 -6.49 7.63
CA ALA A 249 -5.55 -7.62 7.82
C ALA A 249 -5.86 -8.31 6.50
N ALA A 250 -5.97 -9.64 6.52
CA ALA A 250 -6.33 -10.44 5.35
C ALA A 250 -7.84 -10.40 5.01
N GLU A 251 -8.65 -10.02 5.98
CA GLU A 251 -10.11 -9.99 5.90
C GLU A 251 -10.64 -8.75 6.63
N VAL A 252 -11.86 -8.36 6.31
CA VAL A 252 -12.57 -7.27 6.97
C VAL A 252 -12.83 -7.58 8.46
N PRO A 253 -12.79 -6.58 9.36
CA PRO A 253 -12.51 -5.17 9.09
C PRO A 253 -11.01 -4.92 8.87
N TYR A 254 -10.68 -4.17 7.83
CA TYR A 254 -9.33 -3.72 7.55
C TYR A 254 -8.92 -2.60 8.52
N ALA A 255 -7.65 -2.60 8.89
CA ALA A 255 -7.00 -1.56 9.70
C ALA A 255 -5.98 -0.81 8.82
N TRP A 256 -6.50 -0.05 7.86
CA TRP A 256 -5.69 0.68 6.89
C TRP A 256 -4.65 1.57 7.58
N ALA A 257 -3.41 1.46 7.13
CA ALA A 257 -2.32 2.34 7.49
C ALA A 257 -1.80 3.03 6.23
N ASP A 258 -1.51 4.32 6.34
CA ASP A 258 -0.89 5.09 5.26
C ASP A 258 0.56 4.63 5.10
N MET A 259 0.91 4.15 3.91
CA MET A 259 2.26 3.68 3.60
C MET A 259 3.31 4.74 3.91
N VAL A 260 3.04 5.99 3.57
CA VAL A 260 3.98 7.10 3.76
C VAL A 260 3.82 7.71 5.16
N GLY A 261 2.58 7.98 5.57
CA GLY A 261 2.26 8.63 6.84
C GLY A 261 2.65 7.81 8.06
N ASP A 262 2.33 6.51 8.07
CA ASP A 262 2.52 5.62 9.22
C ASP A 262 3.83 4.83 9.14
N PHE A 263 4.23 4.37 7.95
CA PHE A 263 5.45 3.58 7.77
C PHE A 263 6.66 4.37 7.26
N GLY A 264 6.48 5.64 6.86
CA GLY A 264 7.57 6.44 6.30
C GLY A 264 8.06 5.91 4.94
N PHE A 265 7.21 5.19 4.21
CA PHE A 265 7.53 4.69 2.88
C PHE A 265 7.79 5.86 1.94
N ILE A 266 8.76 5.72 1.03
CA ILE A 266 9.24 6.83 0.19
C ILE A 266 8.87 6.67 -1.28
N SER A 267 7.96 5.74 -1.57
CA SER A 267 7.53 5.35 -2.91
C SER A 267 6.01 5.25 -2.92
N ASN A 268 5.40 5.27 -4.10
CA ASN A 268 3.97 5.07 -4.27
C ASN A 268 3.66 3.88 -5.19
N PHE A 269 2.58 3.14 -4.96
CA PHE A 269 2.20 2.02 -5.83
C PHE A 269 1.92 2.50 -7.25
N ASN A 270 2.15 1.67 -8.27
CA ASN A 270 1.91 2.03 -9.68
C ASN A 270 0.52 1.61 -10.15
N HIS A 271 -0.53 2.03 -9.43
CA HIS A 271 -1.92 1.75 -9.78
C HIS A 271 -2.50 2.88 -10.64
N ARG A 272 -3.39 2.52 -11.56
CA ARG A 272 -3.92 3.42 -12.59
C ARG A 272 -5.36 3.09 -12.90
N MET A 273 -6.09 4.10 -13.36
CA MET A 273 -7.41 3.91 -13.96
C MET A 273 -7.47 4.63 -15.30
N MET A 274 -8.15 4.02 -16.26
CA MET A 274 -8.48 4.65 -17.55
C MET A 274 -9.94 5.10 -17.50
N GLY A 275 -10.23 6.23 -18.13
CA GLY A 275 -11.60 6.72 -18.19
C GLY A 275 -11.72 8.00 -18.99
N HIS A 276 -12.85 8.68 -18.91
CA HIS A 276 -13.08 9.91 -19.66
C HIS A 276 -14.11 10.79 -19.00
N THR A 277 -14.07 12.09 -19.30
CA THR A 277 -15.18 12.99 -18.99
C THR A 277 -16.24 12.89 -20.10
N PRO A 278 -17.51 12.64 -19.77
CA PRO A 278 -18.58 12.48 -20.76
C PRO A 278 -18.94 13.77 -21.52
#